data_AF-A0A1G4S2J0-F1
#
_entry.id   AF-A0A1G4S2J0-F1
#
_cell.length_a   1.000
_cell.length_b   1.000
_cell.length_c   1.000
_cell.angle_alpha   90.00
_cell.angle_beta   90.00
_cell.angle_gamma   90.00
#
_symmetry.space_group_name_H-M   'P 1'
#
loop_
_entity.id
_entity.type
_entity.pdbx_description
1 polymer ?
#
loop_
_entity_poly.entity_id
_entity_poly.type
_entity_poly.pdbx_seq_one_letter_code
_entity_poly.pdbx_strand_id
1 'polypeptide(L)' 'MATSSIFHNVVINDPKKAEAFISAIEASIADPYKTGDKPKTKVETDPNKISHIIDMWKKEAAL' A
#
# COMPACT_ATOMS: atom_id res chain seq x y z
N MET A 1 -5.40 19.30 3.73
CA MET A 1 -4.78 17.96 3.80
C MET A 1 -3.48 18.09 4.58
N ALA A 2 -3.42 17.60 5.82
CA ALA A 2 -2.15 17.56 6.55
C ALA A 2 -1.40 16.31 6.11
N THR A 3 -0.30 16.46 5.36
CA THR A 3 0.62 15.35 5.10
C THR A 3 1.55 15.25 6.31
N SER A 4 1.05 14.64 7.40
CA SER A 4 1.92 14.30 8.53
C SER A 4 2.98 13.32 8.05
N SER A 5 4.25 13.56 8.42
CA SER A 5 5.34 12.65 8.13
C SER A 5 5.04 11.26 8.70
N ILE A 6 5.22 10.21 7.91
CA ILE A 6 5.12 8.82 8.40
C ILE A 6 6.14 8.53 9.52
N PHE A 7 7.19 9.33 9.62
CA PHE A 7 8.24 9.19 10.62
C PHE A 7 8.03 10.06 11.88
N HIS A 8 6.88 10.73 12.02
CA HIS A 8 6.64 11.66 13.13
C HIS A 8 6.83 11.06 14.54
N ASN A 9 6.75 9.73 14.69
CA ASN A 9 6.94 9.01 15.97
C ASN A 9 8.18 8.10 15.99
N VAL A 10 9.05 8.14 14.98
CA VAL A 10 10.23 7.28 14.94
C VAL A 10 11.39 7.95 15.65
N VAL A 11 11.78 7.41 16.80
CA VAL A 11 12.92 7.87 17.60
C VAL A 11 13.99 6.77 17.61
N ILE A 12 15.16 7.06 17.04
CA ILE A 12 16.29 6.12 16.97
C ILE A 12 17.39 6.59 17.94
N ASN A 13 17.49 5.93 19.08
CA ASN A 13 18.44 6.29 20.14
C ASN A 13 19.70 5.40 20.18
N ASP A 14 19.73 4.35 19.36
CA ASP A 14 20.83 3.39 19.30
C ASP A 14 21.64 3.63 18.01
N PRO A 15 22.96 3.88 18.10
CA PRO A 15 23.80 4.13 16.93
C PRO A 15 23.77 2.99 15.92
N LYS A 16 23.68 1.73 16.37
CA LYS A 16 23.60 0.57 15.45
C LYS A 16 22.29 0.57 14.66
N LYS A 17 21.20 1.00 15.29
CA LYS A 17 19.90 1.11 14.62
C LYS A 17 19.87 2.29 13.65
N ALA A 18 20.59 3.37 13.95
CA ALA A 18 20.73 4.51 13.05
C ALA A 18 21.45 4.12 11.76
N GLU A 19 22.58 3.41 11.87
CA GLU A 19 23.33 2.92 10.71
C GLU A 19 22.50 1.94 9.86
N ALA A 20 21.80 0.99 10.51
CA ALA A 20 20.92 0.06 9.81
C ALA A 20 19.78 0.77 9.08
N PHE A 21 19.20 1.82 9.69
CA PHE A 21 18.14 2.61 9.08
C PHE A 21 18.64 3.40 7.87
N ILE A 22 19.81 4.05 7.96
CA ILE A 22 20.44 4.76 6.86
C ILE A 22 20.73 3.80 5.69
N SER A 23 21.35 2.66 5.99
CA SER A 23 21.66 1.64 4.99
C SER A 23 20.40 1.10 4.29
N ALA A 24 19.30 0.92 5.03
CA ALA A 24 18.02 0.50 4.45
C ALA A 24 17.41 1.57 3.52
N ILE A 25 17.55 2.85 3.87
CA ILE A 25 17.09 3.96 3.01
C ILE A 25 17.94 4.01 1.73
N GLU A 26 19.25 3.95 1.84
CA GLU A 26 20.15 3.97 0.68
C GLU A 26 19.89 2.79 -0.25
N ALA A 27 19.70 1.59 0.30
CA ALA A 27 19.31 0.40 -0.46
C ALA A 27 17.94 0.58 -1.14
N SER A 28 16.97 1.22 -0.47
CA SER A 28 15.66 1.50 -1.06
C SER A 28 15.70 2.55 -2.16
N ILE A 29 16.63 3.51 -2.10
CA ILE A 29 16.84 4.52 -3.16
C ILE A 29 17.54 3.90 -4.36
N ALA A 30 18.52 3.02 -4.09
CA ALA A 30 19.28 2.33 -5.13
C ALA A 30 18.48 1.22 -5.84
N ASP A 31 17.36 0.77 -5.26
CA ASP A 31 16.46 -0.19 -5.88
C ASP A 31 15.69 0.46 -7.05
N PRO A 32 16.05 0.18 -8.32
CA PRO A 32 15.41 0.82 -9.47
C PRO A 32 14.00 0.27 -9.75
N TYR A 33 13.55 -0.75 -9.02
CA TYR A 33 12.40 -1.58 -9.39
C TYR A 33 11.50 -1.99 -8.22
N LYS A 34 11.18 -1.08 -7.31
CA LYS A 34 9.85 -1.13 -6.68
C LYS A 34 8.83 -0.35 -7.50
N THR A 35 8.80 -0.61 -8.82
CA THR A 35 7.57 -0.50 -9.59
C THR A 35 6.64 -1.51 -8.93
N GLY A 36 5.87 -1.05 -7.95
CA GLY A 36 5.06 -1.90 -7.11
C GLY A 36 4.39 -2.93 -8.00
N ASP A 37 4.48 -4.19 -7.59
CA ASP A 37 3.74 -5.29 -8.21
C ASP A 37 2.29 -4.80 -8.22
N LYS A 38 1.88 -4.18 -9.34
CA LYS A 38 0.58 -3.52 -9.43
C LYS A 38 -0.35 -4.67 -9.11
N PRO A 39 -1.28 -4.54 -8.14
CA PRO A 39 -2.22 -5.61 -7.91
C PRO A 39 -2.76 -5.98 -9.28
N LYS A 40 -2.45 -7.20 -9.75
CA LYS A 40 -3.00 -7.75 -10.99
C LYS A 40 -4.45 -8.10 -10.68
N THR A 41 -5.23 -7.11 -10.28
CA THR A 41 -6.67 -7.22 -10.22
C THR A 41 -7.10 -7.48 -11.64
N LYS A 42 -7.52 -8.73 -11.88
CA LYS A 42 -8.23 -9.07 -13.11
C LYS A 42 -9.46 -8.16 -13.11
N VAL A 43 -9.52 -7.25 -14.07
CA VAL A 43 -10.74 -6.49 -14.33
C VAL A 43 -11.75 -7.51 -14.83
N GLU A 44 -12.82 -7.73 -14.07
CA GLU A 44 -13.93 -8.56 -14.53
C GLU A 44 -14.67 -7.79 -15.63
N THR A 45 -14.85 -8.41 -16.78
CA THR A 45 -15.49 -7.82 -17.96
C THR A 45 -16.80 -8.52 -18.31
N ASP A 46 -17.12 -9.65 -17.69
CA ASP A 46 -18.40 -10.34 -17.86
C ASP A 46 -19.54 -9.54 -17.22
N PRO A 47 -20.49 -9.01 -18.03
CA PRO A 47 -21.59 -8.19 -17.51
C PRO A 47 -22.45 -8.90 -16.47
N ASN A 48 -22.62 -10.22 -16.58
CA ASN A 48 -23.47 -10.98 -15.66
C ASN A 48 -22.84 -11.05 -14.26
N LYS A 49 -21.52 -11.25 -14.19
CA LYS A 49 -20.79 -11.28 -12.93
C LYS A 49 -20.73 -9.90 -12.28
N ILE A 50 -20.54 -8.85 -13.08
CA ILE A 50 -20.57 -7.46 -12.59
C ILE A 50 -21.94 -7.14 -11.98
N SER A 51 -23.04 -7.49 -12.65
CA SER A 51 -24.39 -7.30 -12.12
C SER A 51 -24.58 -8.02 -10.78
N HIS A 52 -24.15 -9.29 -10.70
CA HIS A 52 -24.26 -10.06 -9.47
C HIS A 52 -23.48 -9.44 -8.29
N ILE A 53 -22.27 -8.93 -8.55
CA ILE A 53 -21.46 -8.24 -7.53
C ILE A 53 -22.16 -6.96 -7.05
N ILE A 54 -22.71 -6.16 -7.98
CA ILE A 54 -23.45 -4.93 -7.64
C ILE A 54 -24.69 -5.24 -6.80
N ASP A 55 -25.43 -6.30 -7.13
CA ASP A 55 -26.63 -6.67 -6.38
C ASP A 55 -26.31 -7.19 -4.98
N MET A 56 -25.17 -7.86 -4.81
CA MET A 56 -24.68 -8.27 -3.48
C MET A 56 -24.36 -7.05 -2.61
N TRP A 57 -23.63 -6.06 -3.15
CA TRP A 57 -23.30 -4.84 -2.41
C TRP A 57 -24.54 -4.02 -2.02
N LYS A 58 -25.55 -3.97 -2.89
CA LYS A 58 -26.84 -3.32 -2.56
C LYS A 58 -27.54 -3.98 -1.38
N LYS A 59 -27.44 -5.31 -1.25
CA LYS A 59 -28.04 -6.05 -0.13
C LYS A 59 -27.26 -5.82 1.18
N GLU A 60 -25.93 -5.79 1.11
CA GLU A 60 -25.09 -5.51 2.28
C GLU A 60 -25.23 -4.07 2.79
N ALA A 61 -25.39 -3.09 1.89
CA ALA A 61 -25.58 -1.69 2.27
C ALA A 61 -27.01 -1.35 2.76
N ALA A 62 -27.95 -2.27 2.61
CA ALA A 62 -29.33 -2.14 3.09
C ALA A 62 -29.54 -2.78 4.48
N LEU A 63 -28.49 -3.35 5.07
CA LEU A 63 -28.40 -3.87 6.45
C LEU A 63 -27.70 -2.84 7.35
#